data_AF-A0AAJ2MMG4-F1
#
_entry.id   AF-A0AAJ2MMG4-F1
#
_cell.length_a   1.000
_cell.length_b   1.000
_cell.length_c   1.000
_cell.angle_alpha   90.00
_cell.angle_beta   90.00
_cell.angle_gamma   90.00
#
_symmetry.space_group_name_H-M   'P 1'
#
loop_
_entity.id
_entity.type
_entity.pdbx_description
1 polymer ?
#
loop_
_entity_poly.entity_id
_entity_poly.type
_entity_poly.pdbx_seq_one_letter_code
_entity_poly.pdbx_strand_id
1 'polypeptide(L)'
;MKDIFEQIFTPFKSMSEHIKYRLSNPLGIAFVFSWIIFNWQAVYYFMFSNDTASSKITYLQKIYLTDKGYDLSNLLWCPLGASVLYLVVAPLVSNIATGLWSVIDQSCTALRLKFVENATLMTNADKTKMYLALNKMKAEHASEIEKLRNEISGLQSLLTLQTEIITPSETENVKPTLTGKFIDGPEFEGMETVSSELVESDSSNDVNKFVVLPREVKFDILNNLVTPNNRVRMLDKWFDENIKYINRRHSSLSRTYIIKVLTLLIDSSGEISLSVLNELSPESPLLKLKLVKQLQELGYIEEVDKNIRLTAKALDSFMMTITTLDEK
;
A
#
# COMPACT_ATOMS: atom_id res chain seq x y z
N MET A 1 10.98 48.32 32.68
CA MET A 1 10.24 47.04 32.52
C MET A 1 10.87 46.09 31.49
N LYS A 2 11.43 46.57 30.37
CA LYS A 2 12.18 45.72 29.42
C LYS A 2 13.45 45.10 30.02
N ASP A 3 14.18 45.83 30.86
CA ASP A 3 15.44 45.33 31.47
C ASP A 3 15.23 44.19 32.49
N ILE A 4 14.06 44.15 33.16
CA ILE A 4 13.70 43.08 34.09
C ILE A 4 13.30 41.82 33.31
N PHE A 5 12.60 41.99 32.19
CA PHE A 5 12.33 40.89 31.26
C PHE A 5 13.64 40.36 30.67
N GLU A 6 14.57 41.21 30.24
CA GLU A 6 15.85 40.75 29.73
C GLU A 6 16.71 40.06 30.80
N GLN A 7 16.75 40.54 32.05
CA GLN A 7 17.44 39.87 33.15
C GLN A 7 16.81 38.54 33.57
N ILE A 8 15.49 38.42 33.52
CA ILE A 8 14.80 37.17 33.81
C ILE A 8 14.97 36.19 32.64
N PHE A 9 14.91 36.64 31.38
CA PHE A 9 14.96 35.76 30.22
C PHE A 9 16.37 35.46 29.69
N THR A 10 17.41 36.23 30.02
CA THR A 10 18.81 35.90 29.67
C THR A 10 19.28 34.54 30.21
N PRO A 11 19.06 34.18 31.49
CA PRO A 11 19.39 32.84 31.97
C PRO A 11 18.48 31.76 31.37
N PHE A 12 17.24 32.10 30.99
CA PHE A 12 16.39 31.17 30.25
C PHE A 12 16.89 30.96 28.83
N LYS A 13 17.53 31.95 28.19
CA LYS A 13 18.08 31.80 26.84
C LYS A 13 19.22 30.80 26.81
N SER A 14 20.18 30.92 27.73
CA SER A 14 21.28 29.95 27.88
C SER A 14 20.77 28.57 28.33
N MET A 15 19.78 28.52 29.23
CA MET A 15 19.16 27.25 29.63
C MET A 15 18.36 26.63 28.47
N SER A 16 17.72 27.44 27.62
CA SER A 16 16.99 26.97 26.44
C SER A 16 17.93 26.38 25.40
N GLU A 17 19.15 26.89 25.27
CA GLU A 17 20.16 26.34 24.36
C GLU A 17 20.64 24.96 24.83
N HIS A 18 20.85 24.79 26.14
CA HIS A 18 21.14 23.47 26.73
C HIS A 18 19.95 22.51 26.66
N ILE A 19 18.73 23.00 26.86
CA ILE A 19 17.50 22.20 26.71
C ILE A 19 17.30 21.82 25.25
N LYS A 20 17.55 22.73 24.30
CA LYS A 20 17.52 22.45 22.85
C LYS A 20 18.54 21.38 22.49
N TYR A 21 19.78 21.50 22.96
CA TYR A 21 20.82 20.49 22.71
C TYR A 21 20.42 19.10 23.27
N ARG A 22 19.80 19.06 24.47
CA ARG A 22 19.33 17.80 25.08
C ARG A 22 18.03 17.27 24.46
N LEU A 23 17.16 18.14 23.95
CA LEU A 23 15.99 17.77 23.16
C LEU A 23 16.38 17.37 21.73
N SER A 24 17.50 17.83 21.18
CA SER A 24 18.03 17.29 19.92
C SER A 24 18.44 15.83 20.06
N ASN A 25 18.64 15.33 21.29
CA ASN A 25 18.81 13.91 21.52
C ASN A 25 17.43 13.20 21.44
N PRO A 26 17.27 12.18 20.58
CA PRO A 26 16.04 11.40 20.47
C PRO A 26 15.53 10.86 21.82
N LEU A 27 16.44 10.53 22.74
CA LEU A 27 16.09 10.05 24.07
C LEU A 27 15.42 11.13 24.93
N GLY A 28 15.86 12.37 24.81
CA GLY A 28 15.31 13.51 25.55
C GLY A 28 13.87 13.79 25.13
N ILE A 29 13.60 13.80 23.82
CA ILE A 29 12.24 13.94 23.29
C ILE A 29 11.36 12.77 23.72
N ALA A 30 11.83 11.53 23.53
CA ALA A 30 11.08 10.34 23.90
C ALA A 30 10.75 10.32 25.41
N PHE A 31 11.68 10.77 26.27
CA PHE A 31 11.45 10.89 27.70
C PHE A 31 10.40 11.94 28.03
N VAL A 32 10.45 13.14 27.44
CA VAL A 32 9.45 14.19 27.69
C VAL A 32 8.05 13.73 27.27
N PHE A 33 7.92 13.12 26.09
CA PHE A 33 6.64 12.57 25.63
C PHE A 33 6.14 11.45 26.53
N SER A 34 7.01 10.51 26.89
CA SER A 34 6.66 9.43 27.80
C SER A 34 6.23 9.97 29.17
N TRP A 35 6.95 10.95 29.71
CA TRP A 35 6.64 11.58 30.97
C TRP A 35 5.26 12.25 30.95
N ILE A 36 4.92 12.96 29.87
CA ILE A 36 3.59 13.56 29.70
C ILE A 36 2.51 12.47 29.63
N ILE A 37 2.75 11.36 28.93
CA ILE A 37 1.80 10.25 28.81
C ILE A 37 1.55 9.58 30.16
N PHE A 38 2.60 9.27 30.92
CA PHE A 38 2.44 8.63 32.24
C PHE A 38 1.88 9.59 33.30
N ASN A 39 2.20 10.88 33.22
CA ASN A 39 1.74 11.91 34.14
C ASN A 39 0.58 12.74 33.56
N TRP A 40 -0.22 12.15 32.65
CA TRP A 40 -1.24 12.87 31.90
C TRP A 40 -2.30 13.53 32.79
N GLN A 41 -2.64 12.92 33.93
CA GLN A 41 -3.61 13.48 34.89
C GLN A 41 -3.09 14.77 35.51
N ALA A 42 -1.83 14.79 35.92
CA ALA A 42 -1.20 15.98 36.48
C ALA A 42 -1.07 17.09 35.43
N VAL A 43 -0.64 16.75 34.21
CA VAL A 43 -0.56 17.70 33.09
C VAL A 43 -1.92 18.26 32.73
N TYR A 44 -2.93 17.39 32.58
CA TYR A 44 -4.29 17.78 32.22
C TYR A 44 -4.90 18.69 33.29
N TYR A 45 -4.84 18.28 34.55
CA TYR A 45 -5.36 19.09 35.64
C TYR A 45 -4.62 20.44 35.74
N PHE A 46 -3.29 20.45 35.60
CA PHE A 46 -2.52 21.69 35.70
C PHE A 46 -2.81 22.68 34.56
N MET A 47 -2.97 22.19 33.33
CA MET A 47 -3.23 23.00 32.13
C MET A 47 -4.69 23.45 31.99
N PHE A 48 -5.65 22.59 32.33
CA PHE A 48 -7.07 22.83 32.04
C PHE A 48 -7.92 23.19 33.25
N SER A 49 -7.42 23.04 34.49
CA SER A 49 -8.19 23.47 35.66
C SER A 49 -8.02 24.98 35.93
N ASN A 50 -9.14 25.62 36.25
CA ASN A 50 -9.19 27.02 36.67
C ASN A 50 -8.95 27.20 38.19
N ASP A 51 -8.46 26.16 38.85
CA ASP A 51 -8.24 26.16 40.29
C ASP A 51 -7.06 27.06 40.68
N THR A 52 -7.09 27.55 41.92
CA THR A 52 -5.99 28.36 42.46
C THR A 52 -4.70 27.54 42.53
N ALA A 53 -3.54 28.21 42.48
CA ALA A 53 -2.24 27.56 42.55
C ALA A 53 -2.08 26.66 43.79
N SER A 54 -2.68 27.04 44.91
CA SER A 54 -2.67 26.25 46.16
C SER A 54 -3.39 24.91 46.00
N SER A 55 -4.58 24.91 45.39
CA SER A 55 -5.32 23.69 45.07
C SER A 55 -4.54 22.79 44.11
N LYS A 56 -3.86 23.38 43.11
CA LYS A 56 -3.00 22.65 42.17
C LYS A 56 -1.86 21.93 42.87
N ILE A 57 -1.14 22.62 43.76
CA ILE A 57 -0.04 22.03 44.53
C ILE A 57 -0.54 20.90 45.44
N THR A 58 -1.69 21.10 46.10
CA THR A 58 -2.29 20.10 47.00
C THR A 58 -2.68 18.83 46.24
N TYR A 59 -3.22 18.98 45.03
CA TYR A 59 -3.53 17.84 44.15
C TYR A 59 -2.28 17.08 43.71
N LEU A 60 -1.22 17.78 43.32
CA LEU A 60 0.08 17.14 43.01
C LEU A 60 0.65 16.39 44.21
N GLN A 61 0.60 16.97 45.42
CA GLN A 61 1.02 16.28 46.62
C GLN A 61 0.21 15.01 46.85
N LYS A 62 -1.11 15.04 46.67
CA LYS A 62 -1.95 13.85 46.84
C LYS A 62 -1.66 12.73 45.84
N ILE A 63 -1.25 13.06 44.61
CA ILE A 63 -0.91 12.05 43.59
C ILE A 63 0.46 11.43 43.85
N TYR A 64 1.45 12.25 44.23
CA TYR A 64 2.85 11.82 44.28
C TYR A 64 3.37 11.50 45.68
N LEU A 65 2.71 11.95 46.76
CA LEU A 65 2.97 11.44 48.12
C LEU A 65 2.18 10.16 48.34
N THR A 66 2.92 9.09 48.63
CA THR A 66 2.40 7.87 49.23
C THR A 66 2.78 7.85 50.73
N ASP A 67 2.15 7.00 51.53
CA ASP A 67 2.46 6.82 52.97
C ASP A 67 3.95 6.52 53.26
N LYS A 68 4.72 6.11 52.26
CA LYS A 68 6.15 5.80 52.34
C LYS A 68 7.07 6.89 51.76
N GLY A 69 6.53 8.04 51.35
CA GLY A 69 7.26 9.14 50.72
C GLY A 69 6.88 9.36 49.25
N TYR A 70 7.79 9.97 48.48
CA TYR A 70 7.58 10.25 47.06
C TYR A 70 7.72 8.98 46.21
N ASP A 71 6.70 8.68 45.41
CA ASP A 71 6.76 7.57 44.46
C ASP A 71 7.57 7.97 43.20
N LEU A 72 8.89 7.86 43.32
CA LEU A 72 9.84 8.10 42.24
C LEU A 72 9.71 7.07 41.10
N SER A 73 9.07 5.93 41.34
CA SER A 73 8.90 4.88 40.33
C SER A 73 8.03 5.38 39.19
N ASN A 74 6.84 5.88 39.52
CA ASN A 74 5.90 6.37 38.53
C ASN A 74 6.32 7.72 37.92
N LEU A 75 7.03 8.56 38.68
CA LEU A 75 7.44 9.88 38.22
C LEU A 75 8.63 9.82 37.24
N LEU A 76 9.60 8.93 37.47
CA LEU A 76 10.89 8.97 36.76
C LEU A 76 11.25 7.64 36.09
N TRP A 77 11.14 6.51 36.81
CA TRP A 77 11.57 5.22 36.28
C TRP A 77 10.65 4.68 35.18
N CYS A 78 9.32 4.81 35.32
CA CYS A 78 8.37 4.38 34.29
C CYS A 78 8.54 5.16 32.97
N PRO A 79 8.58 6.52 32.97
CA PRO A 79 8.85 7.29 31.76
C PRO A 79 10.23 7.02 31.14
N LEU A 80 11.25 6.80 31.96
CA LEU A 80 12.61 6.48 31.50
C LEU A 80 12.67 5.09 30.84
N GLY A 81 12.03 4.09 31.45
CA GLY A 81 11.94 2.75 30.86
C GLY A 81 11.18 2.76 29.53
N ALA A 82 10.07 3.48 29.47
CA ALA A 82 9.28 3.62 28.26
C ALA A 82 9.98 4.43 27.16
N SER A 83 10.81 5.43 27.49
CA SER A 83 11.59 6.16 26.49
C SER A 83 12.70 5.30 25.88
N VAL A 84 13.38 4.48 26.69
CA VAL A 84 14.35 3.49 26.20
C VAL A 84 13.65 2.44 25.34
N LEU A 85 12.50 1.93 25.78
CA LEU A 85 11.71 0.98 25.00
C LEU A 85 11.27 1.59 23.66
N TYR A 86 10.83 2.84 23.65
CA TYR A 86 10.44 3.54 22.43
C TYR A 86 11.61 3.64 21.43
N LEU A 87 12.84 3.91 21.90
CA LEU A 87 14.01 3.95 21.02
C LEU A 87 14.32 2.61 20.36
N VAL A 88 13.96 1.49 21.00
CA VAL A 88 14.11 0.14 20.42
C VAL A 88 12.93 -0.20 19.51
N VAL A 89 11.71 0.16 19.90
CA VAL A 89 10.49 -0.17 19.16
C VAL A 89 10.31 0.70 17.93
N ALA A 90 10.68 1.98 17.97
CA ALA A 90 10.54 2.92 16.86
C ALA A 90 11.23 2.44 15.56
N PRO A 91 12.51 2.02 15.54
CA PRO A 91 13.13 1.50 14.32
C PRO A 91 12.48 0.19 13.85
N LEU A 92 12.00 -0.66 14.76
CA LEU A 92 11.28 -1.89 14.37
C LEU A 92 9.96 -1.57 13.67
N VAL A 93 9.17 -0.65 14.23
CA VAL A 93 7.91 -0.19 13.62
C VAL A 93 8.18 0.49 12.28
N SER A 94 9.24 1.30 12.17
CA SER A 94 9.64 1.93 10.92
C SER A 94 9.97 0.90 9.85
N ASN A 95 10.75 -0.13 10.19
CA ASN A 95 11.12 -1.20 9.25
C ASN A 95 9.90 -2.02 8.79
N ILE A 96 8.96 -2.30 9.70
CA ILE A 96 7.70 -2.97 9.36
C ILE A 96 6.87 -2.08 8.43
N ALA A 97 6.76 -0.78 8.73
CA ALA A 97 6.00 0.16 7.91
C ALA A 97 6.60 0.30 6.51
N THR A 98 7.92 0.39 6.37
CA THR A 98 8.59 0.43 5.06
C THR A 98 8.44 -0.89 4.31
N GLY A 99 8.48 -2.03 5.00
CA GLY A 99 8.22 -3.33 4.39
C GLY A 99 6.79 -3.44 3.88
N LEU A 100 5.82 -3.00 4.69
CA LEU A 100 4.40 -2.98 4.31
C LEU A 100 4.16 -2.06 3.11
N TRP A 101 4.76 -0.87 3.11
CA TRP A 101 4.71 0.06 1.98
C TRP A 101 5.32 -0.55 0.72
N SER A 102 6.49 -1.19 0.82
CA SER A 102 7.11 -1.85 -0.33
C SER A 102 6.24 -2.96 -0.91
N VAL A 103 5.54 -3.73 -0.07
CA VAL A 103 4.63 -4.79 -0.53
C VAL A 103 3.40 -4.18 -1.20
N ILE A 104 2.86 -3.09 -0.65
CA ILE A 104 1.72 -2.36 -1.23
C ILE A 104 2.13 -1.78 -2.58
N ASP A 105 3.26 -1.08 -2.67
CA ASP A 105 3.74 -0.47 -3.92
C ASP A 105 4.02 -1.53 -4.99
N GLN A 106 4.63 -2.65 -4.62
CA GLN A 106 4.88 -3.74 -5.56
C GLN A 106 3.57 -4.36 -6.05
N SER A 107 2.59 -4.52 -5.16
CA SER A 107 1.26 -5.05 -5.51
C SER A 107 0.48 -4.07 -6.39
N CYS A 108 0.51 -2.78 -6.07
CA CYS A 108 -0.15 -1.72 -6.84
C CYS A 108 0.49 -1.58 -8.22
N THR A 109 1.82 -1.68 -8.31
CA THR A 109 2.54 -1.67 -9.60
C THR A 109 2.18 -2.91 -10.43
N ALA A 110 2.13 -4.09 -9.81
CA ALA A 110 1.75 -5.33 -10.49
C ALA A 110 0.28 -5.31 -10.96
N LEU A 111 -0.62 -4.75 -10.16
CA LEU A 111 -2.03 -4.58 -10.53
C LEU A 111 -2.19 -3.53 -11.62
N ARG A 112 -1.47 -2.40 -11.54
CA ARG A 112 -1.48 -1.37 -12.58
C ARG A 112 -0.95 -1.90 -13.90
N LEU A 113 0.10 -2.73 -13.89
CA LEU A 113 0.58 -3.38 -15.11
C LEU A 113 -0.48 -4.31 -15.70
N LYS A 114 -1.12 -5.15 -14.88
CA LYS A 114 -2.21 -6.03 -15.34
C LYS A 114 -3.43 -5.25 -15.84
N PHE A 115 -3.78 -4.15 -15.19
CA PHE A 115 -4.93 -3.34 -15.56
C PHE A 115 -4.65 -2.51 -16.81
N VAL A 116 -3.46 -1.93 -16.94
CA VAL A 116 -3.03 -1.27 -18.17
C VAL A 116 -2.96 -2.28 -19.32
N GLU A 117 -2.40 -3.47 -19.10
CA GLU A 117 -2.33 -4.52 -20.12
C GLU A 117 -3.72 -5.01 -20.58
N ASN A 118 -4.72 -5.01 -19.69
CA ASN A 118 -6.10 -5.38 -20.03
C ASN A 118 -6.96 -4.21 -20.55
N ALA A 119 -6.72 -2.98 -20.10
CA ALA A 119 -7.48 -1.79 -20.49
C ALA A 119 -6.97 -1.20 -21.80
N THR A 120 -5.66 -1.28 -22.06
CA THR A 120 -5.15 -1.20 -23.42
C THR A 120 -5.26 -2.59 -24.03
N LEU A 121 -6.44 -2.93 -24.53
CA LEU A 121 -6.51 -3.74 -25.74
C LEU A 121 -5.76 -2.93 -26.83
N MET A 122 -4.43 -2.91 -26.77
CA MET A 122 -3.61 -2.61 -27.93
C MET A 122 -4.07 -3.65 -28.94
N THR A 123 -4.89 -3.18 -29.88
CA THR A 123 -5.24 -3.95 -31.06
C THR A 123 -3.95 -4.56 -31.60
N ASN A 124 -4.02 -5.75 -32.17
CA ASN A 124 -2.82 -6.41 -32.69
C ASN A 124 -2.01 -5.48 -33.62
N ALA A 125 -2.69 -4.55 -34.30
CA ALA A 125 -2.08 -3.46 -35.06
C ALA A 125 -1.15 -2.54 -34.24
N ASP A 126 -1.57 -2.11 -33.05
CA ASP A 126 -0.75 -1.27 -32.16
C ASP A 126 0.42 -2.05 -31.57
N LYS A 127 0.25 -3.35 -31.28
CA LYS A 127 1.37 -4.23 -30.88
C LYS A 127 2.40 -4.30 -31.98
N THR A 128 1.99 -4.51 -33.23
CA THR A 128 2.89 -4.53 -34.38
C THR A 128 3.62 -3.20 -34.56
N LYS A 129 2.93 -2.06 -34.42
CA LYS A 129 3.56 -0.73 -34.46
C LYS A 129 4.58 -0.54 -33.35
N MET A 130 4.27 -0.98 -32.13
CA MET A 130 5.20 -0.90 -31.00
C MET A 130 6.43 -1.80 -31.23
N TYR A 131 6.26 -3.02 -31.74
CA TYR A 131 7.38 -3.89 -32.10
C TYR A 131 8.23 -3.31 -33.24
N LEU A 132 7.61 -2.72 -34.25
CA LEU A 132 8.32 -2.03 -35.32
C LEU A 132 9.09 -0.82 -34.79
N ALA A 133 8.51 -0.03 -33.87
CA ALA A 133 9.18 1.09 -33.23
C ALA A 133 10.37 0.63 -32.36
N LEU A 134 10.20 -0.45 -31.59
CA LEU A 134 11.28 -1.05 -30.79
C LEU A 134 12.41 -1.60 -31.65
N ASN A 135 12.09 -2.31 -32.73
CA ASN A 135 13.09 -2.83 -33.66
C ASN A 135 13.81 -1.69 -34.40
N LYS A 136 13.10 -0.63 -34.76
CA LYS A 136 13.70 0.58 -35.34
C LYS A 136 14.65 1.26 -34.36
N MET A 137 14.25 1.48 -33.10
CA MET A 137 15.13 2.03 -32.06
C MET A 137 16.36 1.14 -31.82
N LYS A 138 16.19 -0.19 -31.80
CA LYS A 138 17.33 -1.12 -31.68
C LYS A 138 18.29 -1.00 -32.85
N ALA A 139 17.78 -0.89 -34.08
CA ALA A 139 18.60 -0.69 -35.26
C ALA A 139 19.33 0.67 -35.25
N GLU A 140 18.65 1.74 -34.82
CA GLU A 140 19.26 3.07 -34.65
C GLU A 140 20.38 3.03 -33.60
N HIS A 141 20.14 2.45 -32.42
CA HIS A 141 21.17 2.31 -31.40
C HIS A 141 22.33 1.40 -31.83
N ALA A 142 22.06 0.32 -32.56
CA ALA A 142 23.12 -0.52 -33.12
C ALA A 142 24.00 0.28 -34.09
N SER A 143 23.39 1.10 -34.95
CA SER A 143 24.13 1.98 -35.88
C SER A 143 24.91 3.07 -35.15
N GLU A 144 24.39 3.59 -34.03
CA GLU A 144 25.06 4.58 -33.20
C GLU A 144 26.26 3.97 -32.46
N ILE A 145 26.11 2.76 -31.93
CA ILE A 145 27.21 2.00 -31.33
C ILE A 145 28.30 1.72 -32.37
N GLU A 146 27.93 1.39 -33.62
CA GLU A 146 28.88 1.16 -34.70
C GLU A 146 29.62 2.45 -35.08
N LYS A 147 28.92 3.59 -35.19
CA LYS A 147 29.54 4.90 -35.40
C LYS A 147 30.53 5.25 -34.30
N LEU A 148 30.12 5.10 -33.03
CA LEU A 148 31.00 5.36 -31.88
C LEU A 148 32.20 4.42 -31.86
N ARG A 149 32.06 3.15 -32.25
CA ARG A 149 33.20 2.22 -32.40
C ARG A 149 34.15 2.64 -33.50
N ASN A 150 33.64 3.10 -34.64
CA ASN A 150 34.45 3.61 -35.74
C ASN A 150 35.17 4.91 -35.37
N GLU A 151 34.52 5.80 -34.61
CA GLU A 151 35.16 7.01 -34.07
C GLU A 151 36.27 6.64 -33.08
N ILE A 152 36.02 5.71 -32.16
CA ILE A 152 37.03 5.22 -31.22
C ILE A 152 38.22 4.60 -31.96
N SER A 153 37.98 3.75 -32.98
CA SER A 153 39.08 3.15 -33.75
C SER A 153 39.86 4.20 -34.56
N GLY A 154 39.16 5.19 -35.13
CA GLY A 154 39.77 6.34 -35.79
C GLY A 154 40.66 7.15 -34.84
N LEU A 155 40.15 7.53 -33.67
CA LEU A 155 40.92 8.23 -32.65
C LEU A 155 42.11 7.41 -32.14
N GLN A 156 41.94 6.09 -31.95
CA GLN A 156 43.04 5.21 -31.60
C GLN A 156 44.12 5.17 -32.69
N SER A 157 43.75 5.11 -33.97
CA SER A 157 44.71 5.16 -35.08
C SER A 157 45.48 6.48 -35.13
N LEU A 158 44.81 7.61 -34.88
CA LEU A 158 45.45 8.92 -34.79
C LEU A 158 46.41 9.00 -33.60
N LEU A 159 46.03 8.46 -32.45
CA LEU A 159 46.91 8.38 -31.28
C LEU A 159 48.14 7.51 -31.57
N THR A 160 47.99 6.35 -32.22
CA THR A 160 49.14 5.53 -32.62
C THR A 160 50.07 6.25 -33.58
N LEU A 161 49.53 6.96 -34.58
CA LEU A 161 50.34 7.76 -35.51
C LEU A 161 51.06 8.91 -34.80
N GLN A 162 50.38 9.61 -33.89
CA GLN A 162 50.98 10.68 -33.10
C GLN A 162 52.08 10.15 -32.17
N THR A 163 51.88 8.97 -31.58
CA THR A 163 52.90 8.31 -30.74
C THR A 163 54.11 7.90 -31.59
N GLU A 164 53.90 7.38 -32.80
CA GLU A 164 54.97 7.03 -33.73
C GLU A 164 55.78 8.25 -34.20
N ILE A 165 55.14 9.42 -34.35
CA ILE A 165 55.80 10.68 -34.73
C ILE A 165 56.55 11.32 -33.55
N ILE A 166 56.02 11.20 -32.32
CA ILE A 166 56.59 11.82 -31.10
C ILE A 166 57.64 10.93 -30.42
N THR A 167 57.87 9.72 -30.91
CA THR A 167 58.96 8.85 -30.40
C THR A 167 60.18 8.91 -31.33
N PRO A 168 61.09 9.90 -31.23
CA PRO A 168 62.42 9.75 -31.77
C PRO A 168 63.14 8.71 -30.91
N SER A 169 63.51 7.60 -31.57
CA SER A 169 64.57 6.65 -31.18
C SER A 169 65.18 6.83 -29.78
N GLU A 170 64.51 6.37 -28.73
CA GLU A 170 65.20 5.93 -27.53
C GLU A 170 64.67 4.55 -27.16
N THR A 171 65.54 3.58 -27.43
CA THR A 171 65.54 2.25 -26.84
C THR A 171 65.41 2.34 -25.32
N GLU A 172 64.35 1.78 -24.74
CA GLU A 172 64.46 0.79 -23.66
C GLU A 172 63.10 0.30 -23.14
N ASN A 173 62.91 -1.02 -23.29
CA ASN A 173 62.27 -1.94 -22.34
C ASN A 173 61.35 -1.36 -21.26
N VAL A 174 60.05 -1.25 -21.51
CA VAL A 174 59.04 -1.56 -20.47
C VAL A 174 57.81 -2.20 -21.11
N LYS A 175 57.49 -3.40 -20.63
CA LYS A 175 56.37 -4.26 -21.01
C LYS A 175 55.14 -3.89 -20.16
N PRO A 176 53.99 -3.49 -20.72
CA PRO A 176 52.74 -3.50 -19.98
C PRO A 176 51.80 -4.57 -20.55
N THR A 177 51.50 -5.54 -19.70
CA THR A 177 50.41 -6.49 -19.85
C THR A 177 49.10 -5.77 -19.53
N LEU A 178 48.26 -5.55 -20.54
CA LEU A 178 46.87 -5.13 -20.37
C LEU A 178 45.96 -6.13 -21.09
N THR A 179 45.56 -7.15 -20.34
CA THR A 179 44.49 -8.10 -20.69
C THR A 179 43.14 -7.42 -20.51
N GLY A 180 42.68 -6.71 -21.54
CA GLY A 180 41.29 -6.25 -21.68
C GLY A 180 40.47 -7.32 -22.40
N LYS A 181 39.78 -8.17 -21.63
CA LYS A 181 38.89 -9.23 -22.13
C LYS A 181 37.63 -8.59 -22.72
N PHE A 182 37.56 -8.48 -24.05
CA PHE A 182 36.32 -8.18 -24.77
C PHE A 182 35.34 -9.35 -24.56
N ILE A 183 34.15 -9.03 -24.06
CA ILE A 183 33.04 -9.96 -23.91
C ILE A 183 32.23 -9.85 -25.20
N ASP A 184 32.28 -10.90 -26.03
CA ASP A 184 31.41 -11.05 -27.19
C ASP A 184 29.96 -11.21 -26.70
N GLY A 185 29.07 -10.35 -27.22
CA GLY A 185 27.64 -10.44 -27.00
C GLY A 185 27.00 -11.52 -27.88
N PRO A 186 25.89 -12.12 -27.45
CA PRO A 186 25.30 -13.26 -28.13
C PRO A 186 24.66 -12.87 -29.47
N GLU A 187 24.96 -13.63 -30.52
CA GLU A 187 24.27 -13.63 -31.81
C GLU A 187 22.79 -13.99 -31.60
N PHE A 188 21.89 -13.17 -32.15
CA PHE A 188 20.45 -13.43 -32.14
C PHE A 188 20.04 -14.00 -33.50
N GLU A 189 19.75 -15.30 -33.53
CA GLU A 189 19.21 -16.01 -34.70
C GLU A 189 17.81 -15.49 -35.06
N GLY A 190 17.59 -15.38 -36.38
CA GLY A 190 16.39 -14.82 -36.99
C GLY A 190 15.13 -15.63 -36.71
N MET A 191 14.02 -14.92 -36.52
CA MET A 191 12.69 -15.49 -36.39
C MET A 191 11.86 -15.13 -37.62
N GLU A 192 11.45 -16.17 -38.35
CA GLU A 192 10.64 -16.14 -39.56
C GLU A 192 9.30 -15.43 -39.36
N THR A 193 8.95 -14.59 -40.33
CA THR A 193 7.65 -13.92 -40.44
C THR A 193 6.59 -14.88 -40.96
N VAL A 194 5.64 -15.26 -40.11
CA VAL A 194 4.41 -15.97 -40.51
C VAL A 194 3.33 -14.94 -40.83
N SER A 195 2.98 -14.84 -42.11
CA SER A 195 1.88 -14.04 -42.63
C SER A 195 0.54 -14.67 -42.24
N SER A 196 -0.36 -13.89 -41.64
CA SER A 196 -1.76 -14.28 -41.43
C SER A 196 -2.66 -13.22 -42.06
N GLU A 197 -3.50 -13.71 -42.96
CA GLU A 197 -4.50 -13.03 -43.77
C GLU A 197 -5.85 -12.92 -43.01
N LEU A 198 -6.72 -11.99 -43.43
CA LEU A 198 -8.17 -11.86 -43.09
C LEU A 198 -8.52 -11.25 -41.71
N VAL A 199 -9.55 -10.41 -41.47
CA VAL A 199 -10.71 -9.85 -42.21
C VAL A 199 -11.05 -8.49 -41.56
N GLU A 200 -11.37 -7.48 -42.35
CA GLU A 200 -11.99 -6.22 -41.88
C GLU A 200 -13.50 -6.42 -41.67
N SER A 201 -14.03 -5.96 -40.53
CA SER A 201 -15.47 -5.74 -40.35
C SER A 201 -15.73 -4.40 -39.68
N ASP A 202 -16.51 -3.59 -40.39
CA ASP A 202 -16.91 -2.20 -40.12
C ASP A 202 -17.92 -1.98 -38.99
N SER A 203 -17.78 -0.81 -38.36
CA SER A 203 -18.83 0.04 -37.75
C SER A 203 -19.58 -0.50 -36.50
N SER A 204 -20.13 0.28 -35.56
CA SER A 204 -20.60 1.67 -35.57
C SER A 204 -20.75 2.18 -34.13
N ASN A 205 -20.82 3.50 -33.99
CA ASN A 205 -20.95 4.28 -32.78
C ASN A 205 -22.19 3.95 -31.93
N ASP A 206 -21.99 3.69 -30.63
CA ASP A 206 -22.94 4.09 -29.58
C ASP A 206 -22.21 4.16 -28.22
N VAL A 207 -21.92 5.37 -27.76
CA VAL A 207 -21.21 5.64 -26.50
C VAL A 207 -22.22 5.57 -25.36
N ASN A 208 -21.99 4.63 -24.43
CA ASN A 208 -22.79 4.27 -23.25
C ASN A 208 -23.81 3.13 -23.41
N LYS A 209 -23.51 2.14 -24.24
CA LYS A 209 -24.05 0.79 -24.00
C LYS A 209 -23.29 0.20 -22.83
N PHE A 210 -23.82 0.31 -21.61
CA PHE A 210 -23.31 -0.47 -20.49
C PHE A 210 -23.34 -1.94 -20.92
N VAL A 211 -22.16 -2.53 -21.07
CA VAL A 211 -22.02 -3.94 -21.42
C VAL A 211 -22.62 -4.71 -20.24
N VAL A 212 -23.86 -5.17 -20.41
CA VAL A 212 -24.51 -6.03 -19.42
C VAL A 212 -23.75 -7.35 -19.46
N LEU A 213 -22.81 -7.51 -18.53
CA LEU A 213 -22.04 -8.74 -18.43
C LEU A 213 -22.99 -9.90 -18.10
N PRO A 214 -22.87 -11.04 -18.79
CA PRO A 214 -23.55 -12.27 -18.41
C PRO A 214 -23.26 -12.61 -16.95
N ARG A 215 -24.19 -13.32 -16.31
CA ARG A 215 -24.11 -13.70 -14.89
C ARG A 215 -22.82 -14.48 -14.63
N GLU A 216 -22.48 -15.40 -15.52
CA GLU A 216 -21.32 -16.28 -15.45
C GLU A 216 -20.03 -15.48 -15.43
N VAL A 217 -19.92 -14.48 -16.31
CA VAL A 217 -18.76 -13.59 -16.40
C VAL A 217 -18.60 -12.76 -15.12
N LYS A 218 -19.69 -12.31 -14.50
CA LYS A 218 -19.63 -11.61 -13.20
C LYS A 218 -19.09 -12.51 -12.10
N PHE A 219 -19.47 -13.79 -12.06
CA PHE A 219 -18.90 -14.74 -11.10
C PHE A 219 -17.44 -15.03 -11.36
N ASP A 220 -17.04 -15.19 -12.63
CA ASP A 220 -15.63 -15.40 -12.99
C ASP A 220 -14.76 -14.21 -12.55
N ILE A 221 -15.26 -12.99 -12.71
CA ILE A 221 -14.59 -11.79 -12.19
C ILE A 221 -14.51 -11.86 -10.66
N LEU A 222 -15.63 -12.10 -9.97
CA LEU A 222 -15.65 -12.18 -8.50
C LEU A 222 -14.74 -13.27 -7.92
N ASN A 223 -14.59 -14.39 -8.62
CA ASN A 223 -13.80 -15.52 -8.17
C ASN A 223 -12.32 -15.39 -8.52
N ASN A 224 -11.97 -14.84 -9.67
CA ASN A 224 -10.58 -14.78 -10.14
C ASN A 224 -9.88 -13.46 -9.81
N LEU A 225 -10.61 -12.33 -9.78
CA LEU A 225 -10.00 -11.01 -9.54
C LEU A 225 -9.94 -10.64 -8.06
N VAL A 226 -10.86 -11.18 -7.24
CA VAL A 226 -10.95 -10.82 -5.83
C VAL A 226 -10.34 -11.94 -4.98
N THR A 227 -9.15 -11.67 -4.42
CA THR A 227 -8.52 -12.57 -3.45
C THR A 227 -9.47 -12.81 -2.26
N PRO A 228 -9.40 -13.96 -1.56
CA PRO A 228 -10.31 -14.26 -0.44
C PRO A 228 -10.35 -13.15 0.62
N ASN A 229 -9.20 -12.56 0.94
CA ASN A 229 -9.10 -11.44 1.89
C ASN A 229 -9.77 -10.17 1.36
N ASN A 230 -9.59 -9.84 0.08
CA ASN A 230 -10.23 -8.68 -0.53
C ASN A 230 -11.74 -8.88 -0.65
N ARG A 231 -12.21 -10.12 -0.79
CA ARG A 231 -13.65 -10.43 -0.86
C ARG A 231 -14.34 -10.13 0.45
N VAL A 232 -13.72 -10.51 1.57
CA VAL A 232 -14.24 -10.15 2.89
C VAL A 232 -14.30 -8.63 3.05
N ARG A 233 -13.24 -7.90 2.68
CA ARG A 233 -13.22 -6.42 2.74
C ARG A 233 -14.27 -5.77 1.83
N MET A 234 -14.45 -6.30 0.62
CA MET A 234 -15.48 -5.87 -0.32
C MET A 234 -16.87 -6.08 0.26
N LEU A 235 -17.18 -7.28 0.76
CA LEU A 235 -18.47 -7.59 1.37
C LEU A 235 -18.72 -6.75 2.62
N ASP A 236 -17.69 -6.47 3.40
CA ASP A 236 -17.75 -5.64 4.59
C ASP A 236 -18.12 -4.18 4.24
N LYS A 237 -17.46 -3.61 3.22
CA LYS A 237 -17.79 -2.28 2.68
C LYS A 237 -19.19 -2.25 2.06
N TRP A 238 -19.52 -3.25 1.25
CA TRP A 238 -20.83 -3.39 0.61
C TRP A 238 -21.93 -3.45 1.67
N PHE A 239 -21.72 -4.18 2.76
CA PHE A 239 -22.65 -4.29 3.87
C PHE A 239 -22.87 -2.92 4.54
N ASP A 240 -21.79 -2.17 4.77
CA ASP A 240 -21.85 -0.83 5.34
C ASP A 240 -22.53 0.19 4.43
N GLU A 241 -22.50 0.00 3.11
CA GLU A 241 -23.16 0.89 2.16
C GLU A 241 -24.64 0.53 1.95
N ASN A 242 -24.96 -0.76 1.86
CA ASN A 242 -26.26 -1.23 1.41
C ASN A 242 -27.20 -1.68 2.54
N ILE A 243 -26.66 -2.09 3.69
CA ILE A 243 -27.45 -2.67 4.80
C ILE A 243 -27.47 -1.77 6.05
N LYS A 244 -26.55 -0.80 6.15
CA LYS A 244 -26.40 0.11 7.31
C LYS A 244 -27.66 0.88 7.70
N TYR A 245 -28.56 1.15 6.76
CA TYR A 245 -29.82 1.84 7.04
C TYR A 245 -30.85 0.97 7.78
N ILE A 246 -30.72 -0.36 7.71
CA ILE A 246 -31.81 -1.29 8.05
C ILE A 246 -31.82 -1.67 9.53
N ASN A 247 -30.70 -1.57 10.26
CA ASN A 247 -30.73 -1.64 11.73
C ASN A 247 -29.40 -1.25 12.38
N ARG A 248 -29.36 -0.11 13.08
CA ARG A 248 -28.22 0.26 13.95
C ARG A 248 -28.00 -0.71 15.12
N ARG A 249 -28.87 -1.71 15.31
CA ARG A 249 -28.81 -2.72 16.39
C ARG A 249 -28.29 -4.09 15.97
N HIS A 250 -27.83 -4.29 14.74
CA HIS A 250 -27.22 -5.58 14.41
C HIS A 250 -25.95 -5.77 15.24
N SER A 251 -25.93 -6.85 16.03
CA SER A 251 -24.72 -7.30 16.71
C SER A 251 -23.65 -7.60 15.66
N SER A 252 -22.38 -7.41 16.03
CA SER A 252 -21.23 -7.80 15.19
C SER A 252 -21.35 -9.23 14.66
N LEU A 253 -21.98 -10.12 15.44
CA LEU A 253 -22.30 -11.50 15.06
C LEU A 253 -23.19 -11.61 13.81
N SER A 254 -24.22 -10.76 13.69
CA SER A 254 -25.10 -10.75 12.50
C SER A 254 -24.33 -10.37 11.25
N ARG A 255 -23.45 -9.35 11.36
CA ARG A 255 -22.57 -8.90 10.27
C ARG A 255 -21.64 -10.02 9.83
N THR A 256 -20.93 -10.65 10.77
CA THR A 256 -20.02 -11.77 10.47
C THR A 256 -20.75 -12.92 9.80
N TYR A 257 -21.96 -13.26 10.27
CA TYR A 257 -22.76 -14.31 9.64
C TYR A 257 -23.16 -13.96 8.21
N ILE A 258 -23.66 -12.74 7.95
CA ILE A 258 -24.05 -12.32 6.59
C ILE A 258 -22.86 -12.35 5.64
N ILE A 259 -21.70 -11.85 6.08
CA ILE A 259 -20.48 -11.88 5.27
C ILE A 259 -20.09 -13.32 4.96
N LYS A 260 -20.16 -14.26 5.92
CA LYS A 260 -19.88 -15.68 5.68
C LYS A 260 -20.85 -16.29 4.67
N VAL A 261 -22.15 -16.01 4.79
CA VAL A 261 -23.17 -16.53 3.87
C VAL A 261 -22.96 -16.01 2.46
N LEU A 262 -22.70 -14.70 2.31
CA LEU A 262 -22.43 -14.09 1.01
C LEU A 262 -21.11 -14.59 0.40
N THR A 263 -20.09 -14.80 1.22
CA THR A 263 -18.82 -15.39 0.77
C THR A 263 -19.07 -16.77 0.16
N LEU A 264 -19.83 -17.62 0.86
CA LEU A 264 -20.14 -18.96 0.40
C LEU A 264 -21.02 -18.98 -0.85
N LEU A 265 -21.98 -18.07 -0.94
CA LEU A 265 -22.76 -17.86 -2.15
C LEU A 265 -21.88 -17.49 -3.34
N ILE A 266 -20.86 -16.64 -3.15
CA ILE A 266 -19.94 -16.27 -4.22
C ILE A 266 -19.07 -17.48 -4.62
N ASP A 267 -18.56 -18.22 -3.62
CA ASP A 267 -17.75 -19.42 -3.84
C ASP A 267 -18.50 -20.54 -4.57
N SER A 268 -19.81 -20.66 -4.35
CA SER A 268 -20.66 -21.69 -4.95
C SER A 268 -21.34 -21.24 -6.25
N SER A 269 -20.74 -20.28 -6.98
CA SER A 269 -21.28 -19.75 -8.24
C SER A 269 -22.67 -19.12 -8.13
N GLY A 270 -22.99 -18.61 -6.94
CA GLY A 270 -24.21 -17.88 -6.65
C GLY A 270 -25.38 -18.73 -6.23
N GLU A 271 -25.19 -19.99 -5.86
CA GLU A 271 -26.26 -20.88 -5.42
C GLU A 271 -25.80 -21.80 -4.29
N ILE A 272 -26.51 -21.79 -3.16
CA ILE A 272 -26.28 -22.72 -2.04
C ILE A 272 -27.57 -23.40 -1.65
N SER A 273 -27.51 -24.67 -1.23
CA SER A 273 -28.68 -25.32 -0.65
C SER A 273 -29.00 -24.76 0.74
N LEU A 274 -30.29 -24.73 1.10
CA LEU A 274 -30.71 -24.31 2.44
C LEU A 274 -30.09 -25.17 3.55
N SER A 275 -29.74 -26.43 3.23
CA SER A 275 -29.10 -27.39 4.14
C SER A 275 -27.68 -26.95 4.50
N VAL A 276 -26.86 -26.56 3.53
CA VAL A 276 -25.51 -26.01 3.79
C VAL A 276 -25.61 -24.75 4.64
N LEU A 277 -26.63 -23.92 4.39
CA LEU A 277 -26.90 -22.75 5.21
C LEU A 277 -27.29 -23.11 6.67
N ASN A 278 -27.84 -24.29 6.94
CA ASN A 278 -28.19 -24.71 8.32
C ASN A 278 -26.94 -25.11 9.11
N GLU A 279 -25.87 -25.55 8.44
CA GLU A 279 -24.64 -25.98 9.08
C GLU A 279 -23.73 -24.81 9.48
N LEU A 280 -23.90 -23.65 8.85
CA LEU A 280 -22.98 -22.50 8.97
C LEU A 280 -23.13 -21.66 10.24
N SER A 281 -24.16 -21.86 11.06
CA SER A 281 -24.31 -21.09 12.30
C SER A 281 -25.04 -21.82 13.42
N PRO A 282 -24.40 -21.96 14.60
CA PRO A 282 -25.01 -22.58 15.78
C PRO A 282 -25.93 -21.66 16.58
N GLU A 283 -26.02 -20.35 16.30
CA GLU A 283 -26.45 -19.39 17.32
C GLU A 283 -27.94 -19.00 17.35
N SER A 284 -28.75 -19.25 16.32
CA SER A 284 -30.23 -19.27 16.40
C SER A 284 -30.86 -19.48 15.02
N PRO A 285 -31.73 -20.49 14.82
CA PRO A 285 -32.52 -20.65 13.59
C PRO A 285 -33.35 -19.41 13.24
N LEU A 286 -33.76 -18.65 14.25
CA LEU A 286 -34.61 -17.47 14.10
C LEU A 286 -33.86 -16.26 13.52
N LEU A 287 -32.58 -16.08 13.90
CA LEU A 287 -31.73 -15.05 13.30
C LEU A 287 -31.47 -15.34 11.82
N LYS A 288 -31.21 -16.61 11.49
CA LYS A 288 -31.04 -17.03 10.10
C LYS A 288 -32.27 -16.70 9.24
N LEU A 289 -33.46 -17.10 9.68
CA LEU A 289 -34.70 -16.86 8.92
C LEU A 289 -34.94 -15.36 8.72
N LYS A 290 -34.69 -14.55 9.76
CA LYS A 290 -34.83 -13.10 9.69
C LYS A 290 -33.88 -12.47 8.67
N LEU A 291 -32.62 -12.92 8.65
CA LEU A 291 -31.61 -12.38 7.74
C LEU A 291 -31.84 -12.77 6.28
N VAL A 292 -32.20 -14.04 6.02
CA VAL A 292 -32.57 -14.51 4.68
C VAL A 292 -33.76 -13.71 4.17
N LYS A 293 -34.81 -13.56 5.00
CA LYS A 293 -35.99 -12.76 4.64
C LYS A 293 -35.62 -11.30 4.33
N GLN A 294 -34.74 -10.69 5.11
CA GLN A 294 -34.27 -9.31 4.85
C GLN A 294 -33.51 -9.19 3.53
N LEU A 295 -32.58 -10.10 3.23
CA LEU A 295 -31.85 -10.08 1.96
C LEU A 295 -32.76 -10.34 0.76
N GLN A 296 -33.80 -11.16 0.94
CA GLN A 296 -34.82 -11.42 -0.06
C GLN A 296 -35.73 -10.20 -0.29
N GLU A 297 -36.17 -9.53 0.78
CA GLU A 297 -36.94 -8.26 0.71
C GLU A 297 -36.16 -7.15 -0.01
N LEU A 298 -34.83 -7.15 0.10
CA LEU A 298 -33.95 -6.23 -0.64
C LEU A 298 -33.71 -6.65 -2.09
N GLY A 299 -34.12 -7.85 -2.47
CA GLY A 299 -33.92 -8.43 -3.80
C GLY A 299 -32.46 -8.79 -4.07
N TYR A 300 -31.65 -9.08 -3.05
CA TYR A 300 -30.27 -9.54 -3.20
C TYR A 300 -30.16 -11.07 -3.32
N ILE A 301 -31.09 -11.79 -2.71
CA ILE A 301 -31.21 -13.23 -2.85
C ILE A 301 -32.63 -13.62 -3.25
N GLU A 302 -32.76 -14.74 -3.93
CA GLU A 302 -34.02 -15.39 -4.25
C GLU A 302 -33.96 -16.86 -3.81
N GLU A 303 -35.08 -17.43 -3.36
CA GLU A 303 -35.18 -18.86 -3.04
C GLU A 303 -35.75 -19.59 -4.24
N VAL A 304 -35.01 -20.57 -4.78
CA VAL A 304 -35.38 -21.39 -5.95
C VAL A 304 -35.14 -22.84 -5.57
N ASP A 305 -36.19 -23.66 -5.55
CA ASP A 305 -36.10 -25.11 -5.31
C ASP A 305 -35.30 -25.52 -4.06
N LYS A 306 -35.50 -24.80 -2.94
CA LYS A 306 -34.76 -24.98 -1.66
C LYS A 306 -33.28 -24.59 -1.73
N ASN A 307 -32.86 -23.93 -2.81
CA ASN A 307 -31.58 -23.26 -2.91
C ASN A 307 -31.78 -21.76 -2.76
N ILE A 308 -30.78 -21.09 -2.20
CA ILE A 308 -30.70 -19.64 -2.16
C ILE A 308 -29.76 -19.22 -3.27
N ARG A 309 -30.23 -18.31 -4.11
CA ARG A 309 -29.52 -17.84 -5.30
C ARG A 309 -29.27 -16.34 -5.21
N LEU A 310 -28.08 -15.91 -5.59
CA LEU A 310 -27.79 -14.47 -5.77
C LEU A 310 -28.52 -13.93 -7.00
N THR A 311 -29.16 -12.78 -6.84
CA THR A 311 -29.83 -12.07 -7.94
C THR A 311 -28.82 -11.26 -8.76
N ALA A 312 -29.21 -10.85 -9.98
CA ALA A 312 -28.39 -9.95 -10.79
C ALA A 312 -28.10 -8.62 -10.06
N LYS A 313 -29.08 -8.11 -9.30
CA LYS A 313 -28.96 -6.89 -8.50
C LYS A 313 -27.84 -6.99 -7.47
N ALA A 314 -27.69 -8.14 -6.81
CA ALA A 314 -26.60 -8.35 -5.86
C ALA A 314 -25.24 -8.32 -6.55
N LEU A 315 -25.12 -9.02 -7.68
CA LEU A 315 -23.87 -9.06 -8.45
C LEU A 315 -23.46 -7.68 -8.95
N ASP A 316 -24.40 -6.90 -9.49
CA ASP A 316 -24.13 -5.53 -9.93
C ASP A 316 -23.67 -4.64 -8.77
N SER A 317 -24.31 -4.78 -7.62
CA SER A 317 -23.94 -4.04 -6.43
C SER A 317 -22.55 -4.41 -5.91
N PHE A 318 -22.18 -5.71 -5.92
CA PHE A 318 -20.83 -6.15 -5.58
C PHE A 318 -19.78 -5.61 -6.55
N MET A 319 -20.05 -5.65 -7.85
CA MET A 319 -19.16 -5.11 -8.87
C MET A 319 -18.90 -3.61 -8.69
N MET A 320 -19.93 -2.83 -8.36
CA MET A 320 -19.79 -1.42 -8.03
C MET A 320 -18.97 -1.18 -6.74
N THR A 321 -19.09 -2.06 -5.75
CA THR A 321 -18.26 -1.96 -4.55
C THR A 321 -16.79 -2.28 -4.85
N ILE A 322 -16.50 -3.20 -5.78
CA ILE A 322 -15.12 -3.51 -6.20
C ILE A 322 -14.46 -2.29 -6.85
N THR A 323 -15.12 -1.65 -7.80
CA THR A 323 -14.56 -0.49 -8.51
C THR A 323 -14.24 0.65 -7.55
N THR A 324 -15.10 0.90 -6.57
CA THR A 324 -14.86 1.92 -5.54
C THR A 324 -13.82 1.52 -4.49
N LEU A 325 -13.42 0.25 -4.41
CA LEU A 325 -12.38 -0.21 -3.49
C LEU A 325 -10.98 0.05 -4.04
N ASP A 326 -10.84 0.10 -5.37
CA ASP A 326 -9.57 0.30 -6.08
C ASP A 326 -9.15 1.78 -6.15
N GLU A 327 -10.08 2.71 -5.93
CA GLU A 327 -9.83 4.15 -5.94
C GLU A 327 -9.14 4.70 -4.65
N LYS A 328 -8.82 3.86 -3.66
CA LYS A 328 -8.28 4.28 -2.35
C LYS A 328 -7.01 3.53 -1.95
#